data_AF-A0A6C0LJ11-F1
#
_entry.id   AF-A0A6C0LJ11-F1
#
_cell.length_a   1.000
_cell.length_b   1.000
_cell.length_c   1.000
_cell.angle_alpha   90.00
_cell.angle_beta   90.00
_cell.angle_gamma   90.00
#
_symmetry.space_group_name_H-M   'P 1'
#
loop_
_entity.id
_entity.type
_entity.pdbx_description
1 polymer ?
#
loop_
_entity_poly.entity_id
_entity_poly.type
_entity_poly.pdbx_seq_one_letter_code
_entity_poly.pdbx_strand_id
1 'polypeptide(L)'
;MDFYISIAVGIVHAIAFNPIDKAIYNSVVNNTKLLTIKNWQKPFCGCLNNINSRIISGGIYFYLLDYTKSMNLYQSAFTVSLTTSIILNPLNMIKYNSYVENSSSYNSIVKIYNKYGFRFAKIGIESLIIRDFIFNVIYLNYKKDNNNLVHNCGVICLASVVSSPFHYIRNMKYYNNKSYYSICKNLIIDVKKTNKKFNFIFKQFAIGYGTARTVAGVYTGQIMYSTLKEIIH
;
A
#
# COMPACT_ATOMS: atom_id res chain seq x y z
N MET A 1 -21.64 2.69 -15.73
CA MET A 1 -21.54 1.28 -15.30
C MET A 1 -20.14 0.95 -14.80
N ASP A 2 -19.10 1.17 -15.61
CA ASP A 2 -17.70 0.83 -15.30
C ASP A 2 -17.15 1.38 -13.97
N PHE A 3 -17.58 2.58 -13.57
CA PHE A 3 -17.23 3.16 -12.26
C PHE A 3 -17.78 2.35 -11.08
N TYR A 4 -19.05 1.93 -11.14
CA TYR A 4 -19.69 1.14 -10.08
C TYR A 4 -19.10 -0.27 -9.98
N ILE A 5 -18.80 -0.89 -11.13
CA ILE A 5 -18.09 -2.18 -11.19
C ILE A 5 -16.71 -2.03 -10.54
N SER A 6 -15.97 -0.97 -10.86
CA SER A 6 -14.65 -0.71 -10.27
C SER A 6 -14.70 -0.53 -8.75
N ILE A 7 -15.71 0.17 -8.23
CA ILE A 7 -15.94 0.30 -6.79
C ILE A 7 -16.27 -1.05 -6.16
N ALA A 8 -17.18 -1.84 -6.75
CA ALA A 8 -17.57 -3.14 -6.23
C ALA A 8 -16.36 -4.09 -6.14
N VAL A 9 -15.56 -4.19 -7.20
CA VAL A 9 -14.30 -4.95 -7.21
C VAL A 9 -13.35 -4.44 -6.13
N GLY A 10 -13.21 -3.11 -5.99
CA GLY A 10 -12.39 -2.48 -4.97
C GLY A 10 -12.81 -2.81 -3.54
N ILE A 11 -14.12 -2.85 -3.25
CA ILE A 11 -14.68 -3.21 -1.94
C ILE A 11 -14.41 -4.69 -1.64
N VAL A 12 -14.73 -5.58 -2.58
CA VAL A 12 -14.50 -7.03 -2.39
C VAL A 12 -13.03 -7.30 -2.14
N HIS A 13 -12.13 -6.69 -2.90
CA HIS A 13 -10.70 -6.77 -2.66
C HIS A 13 -10.28 -6.21 -1.31
N ALA A 14 -10.81 -5.06 -0.91
CA ALA A 14 -10.48 -4.46 0.37
C ALA A 14 -10.83 -5.41 1.52
N ILE A 15 -11.97 -6.10 1.44
CA ILE A 15 -12.44 -7.07 2.44
C ILE A 15 -11.61 -8.34 2.39
N ALA A 16 -11.49 -8.97 1.21
CA ALA A 16 -10.85 -10.26 1.03
C ALA A 16 -9.38 -10.25 1.46
N PHE A 17 -8.67 -9.16 1.15
CA PHE A 17 -7.25 -9.06 1.41
C PHE A 17 -6.86 -8.31 2.69
N ASN A 18 -7.80 -7.66 3.40
CA ASN A 18 -7.47 -6.95 4.66
C ASN A 18 -6.73 -7.83 5.68
N PRO A 19 -7.13 -9.11 5.92
CA PRO A 19 -6.42 -9.96 6.87
C PRO A 19 -4.95 -10.17 6.51
N ILE A 20 -4.67 -10.38 5.22
CA ILE A 20 -3.32 -10.62 4.68
C ILE A 20 -2.49 -9.33 4.76
N ASP A 21 -3.07 -8.20 4.34
CA ASP A 21 -2.41 -6.89 4.37
C ASP A 21 -2.01 -6.52 5.81
N LYS A 22 -2.91 -6.77 6.78
CA LYS A 22 -2.63 -6.60 8.19
C LYS A 22 -1.52 -7.51 8.70
N ALA A 23 -1.56 -8.80 8.37
CA ALA A 23 -0.57 -9.76 8.83
C ALA A 23 0.83 -9.43 8.30
N ILE A 24 0.93 -9.05 7.02
CA ILE A 24 2.19 -8.60 6.39
C ILE A 24 2.69 -7.35 7.12
N TYR A 25 1.85 -6.34 7.31
CA TYR A 25 2.23 -5.12 8.00
C TYR A 25 2.76 -5.40 9.41
N ASN A 26 2.01 -6.15 10.23
CA ASN A 26 2.39 -6.50 11.60
C ASN A 26 3.68 -7.33 11.65
N SER A 27 3.93 -8.20 10.66
CA SER A 27 5.16 -8.98 10.57
C SER A 27 6.40 -8.11 10.34
N VAL A 28 6.25 -7.02 9.57
CA VAL A 28 7.31 -6.05 9.29
C VAL A 28 7.58 -5.20 10.53
N VAL A 29 6.57 -4.49 11.04
CA VAL A 29 6.78 -3.52 12.14
C VAL A 29 7.20 -4.17 13.45
N ASN A 30 6.73 -5.39 13.74
CA ASN A 30 7.10 -6.13 14.94
C ASN A 30 8.28 -7.08 14.73
N ASN A 31 8.84 -7.15 13.51
CA ASN A 31 9.87 -8.12 13.14
C ASN A 31 9.52 -9.58 13.52
N THR A 32 8.25 -10.00 13.39
CA THR A 32 7.80 -11.37 13.69
C THR A 32 7.67 -12.20 12.41
N LYS A 33 7.54 -13.53 12.52
CA LYS A 33 7.23 -14.37 11.34
C LYS A 33 5.79 -14.09 10.90
N LEU A 34 5.50 -14.15 9.60
CA LEU A 34 4.15 -13.85 9.08
C LEU A 34 3.06 -14.67 9.77
N LEU A 35 3.27 -15.98 9.89
CA LEU A 35 2.30 -16.95 10.44
C LEU A 35 2.19 -16.91 11.98
N THR A 36 2.84 -15.98 12.67
CA THR A 36 2.66 -15.83 14.12
C THR A 36 1.23 -15.38 14.41
N ILE A 37 0.52 -16.09 15.30
CA ILE A 37 -0.90 -15.84 15.67
C ILE A 37 -1.16 -14.37 15.98
N LYS A 38 -0.23 -13.68 16.65
CA LYS A 38 -0.31 -12.24 16.96
C LYS A 38 -0.58 -11.35 15.73
N ASN A 39 -0.07 -11.73 14.55
CA ASN A 39 -0.26 -10.96 13.31
C ASN A 39 -1.67 -11.12 12.71
N TRP A 40 -2.38 -12.19 13.07
CA TRP A 40 -3.69 -12.57 12.52
C TRP A 40 -4.87 -12.26 13.45
N GLN A 41 -4.60 -11.76 14.66
CA GLN A 41 -5.66 -11.36 15.60
C GLN A 41 -6.54 -10.26 15.01
N LYS A 42 -7.86 -10.34 15.22
CA LYS A 42 -8.87 -9.38 14.70
C LYS A 42 -8.60 -8.95 13.24
N PRO A 43 -8.72 -9.87 12.28
CA PRO A 43 -8.19 -9.71 10.92
C PRO A 43 -8.82 -8.57 10.12
N PHE A 44 -10.01 -8.09 10.51
CA PHE A 44 -10.76 -7.03 9.82
C PHE A 44 -10.64 -5.64 10.47
N CYS A 45 -9.82 -5.46 11.51
CA CYS A 45 -9.50 -4.11 12.02
C CYS A 45 -8.95 -3.24 10.88
N GLY A 46 -9.39 -1.98 10.78
CA GLY A 46 -8.96 -1.05 9.73
C GLY A 46 -9.57 -1.29 8.34
N CYS A 47 -10.41 -2.32 8.16
CA CYS A 47 -11.04 -2.64 6.87
C CYS A 47 -11.87 -1.48 6.31
N LEU A 48 -12.63 -0.78 7.17
CA LEU A 48 -13.42 0.40 6.76
C LEU A 48 -12.57 1.49 6.12
N ASN A 49 -11.37 1.76 6.67
CA ASN A 49 -10.47 2.75 6.10
C ASN A 49 -9.90 2.29 4.75
N ASN A 50 -9.71 0.97 4.58
CA ASN A 50 -9.27 0.38 3.33
C ASN A 50 -10.37 0.52 2.25
N ILE A 51 -11.62 0.26 2.60
CA ILE A 51 -12.80 0.46 1.72
C ILE A 51 -12.89 1.93 1.31
N ASN A 52 -12.88 2.86 2.27
CA ASN A 52 -12.94 4.30 1.99
C ASN A 52 -11.78 4.74 1.09
N SER A 53 -10.57 4.26 1.37
CA SER A 53 -9.41 4.54 0.53
C SER A 53 -9.59 4.02 -0.90
N ARG A 54 -10.23 2.85 -1.09
CA ARG A 54 -10.50 2.28 -2.42
C ARG A 54 -11.53 3.07 -3.19
N ILE A 55 -12.62 3.48 -2.56
CA ILE A 55 -13.65 4.34 -3.18
C ILE A 55 -13.02 5.64 -3.67
N ILE A 56 -12.25 6.31 -2.79
CA ILE A 56 -11.59 7.59 -3.10
C ILE A 56 -10.53 7.40 -4.18
N SER A 57 -9.64 6.41 -4.02
CA SER A 57 -8.56 6.16 -4.98
C SER A 57 -9.07 5.74 -6.35
N GLY A 58 -10.16 4.96 -6.42
CA GLY A 58 -10.72 4.48 -7.67
C GLY A 58 -11.19 5.61 -8.56
N GLY A 59 -11.87 6.62 -8.01
CA GLY A 59 -12.28 7.79 -8.78
C GLY A 59 -11.10 8.71 -9.12
N ILE A 60 -10.29 9.05 -8.13
CA ILE A 60 -9.24 10.07 -8.27
C ILE A 60 -8.10 9.60 -9.17
N TYR A 61 -7.68 8.33 -9.05
CA TYR A 61 -6.52 7.84 -9.77
C TYR A 61 -6.72 7.85 -11.28
N PHE A 62 -7.85 7.34 -11.78
CA PHE A 62 -8.14 7.33 -13.22
C PHE A 62 -8.37 8.75 -13.76
N TYR A 63 -9.10 9.59 -13.03
CA TYR A 63 -9.25 10.99 -13.38
C TYR A 63 -7.89 11.70 -13.53
N LEU A 64 -6.97 11.49 -12.59
CA LEU A 64 -5.64 12.10 -12.64
C LEU A 64 -4.78 11.53 -13.78
N LEU A 65 -4.90 10.23 -14.09
CA LEU A 65 -4.20 9.65 -15.24
C LEU A 65 -4.68 10.28 -16.55
N ASP A 66 -5.99 10.45 -16.73
CA ASP A 66 -6.56 11.07 -17.93
C ASP A 66 -6.19 12.56 -18.01
N TYR A 67 -6.28 13.28 -16.89
CA TYR A 67 -5.90 14.69 -16.80
C TYR A 67 -4.41 14.92 -17.10
N THR A 68 -3.54 13.99 -16.71
CA THR A 68 -2.09 14.09 -16.90
C THR A 68 -1.60 13.43 -18.18
N LYS A 69 -2.49 12.95 -19.05
CA LYS A 69 -2.14 12.22 -20.28
C LYS A 69 -1.29 13.03 -21.26
N SER A 70 -1.46 14.36 -21.29
CA SER A 70 -0.68 15.28 -22.12
C SER A 70 0.66 15.71 -21.50
N MET A 71 0.92 15.32 -20.25
CA MET A 71 2.15 15.68 -19.54
C MET A 71 3.27 14.68 -19.83
N ASN A 72 4.52 15.10 -19.58
CA ASN A 72 5.65 14.17 -19.62
C ASN A 72 5.51 13.09 -18.54
N LEU A 73 6.06 11.91 -18.79
CA LEU A 73 5.93 10.74 -17.92
C LEU A 73 6.26 11.03 -16.45
N TYR A 74 7.36 11.74 -16.17
CA TYR A 74 7.74 12.10 -14.81
C TYR A 74 6.77 13.08 -14.15
N GLN A 75 6.22 14.03 -14.91
CA GLN A 75 5.25 15.01 -14.41
C GLN A 75 3.91 14.33 -14.11
N SER A 76 3.43 13.46 -14.99
CA SER A 76 2.24 12.65 -14.76
C SER A 76 2.42 11.77 -13.52
N ALA A 77 3.50 11.00 -13.46
CA ALA A 77 3.79 10.13 -12.31
C ALA A 77 3.87 10.91 -11.00
N PHE A 78 4.53 12.07 -10.98
CA PHE A 78 4.65 12.90 -9.78
C PHE A 78 3.29 13.49 -9.37
N THR A 79 2.53 14.05 -10.31
CA THR A 79 1.22 14.67 -10.03
C THR A 79 0.23 13.67 -9.47
N VAL A 80 0.13 12.49 -10.09
CA VAL A 80 -0.70 11.38 -9.60
C VAL A 80 -0.26 10.99 -8.19
N SER A 81 1.04 10.72 -8.00
CA SER A 81 1.57 10.26 -6.71
C SER A 81 1.37 11.27 -5.59
N LEU A 82 1.65 12.55 -5.85
CA LEU A 82 1.49 13.63 -4.87
C LEU A 82 0.03 13.78 -4.45
N THR A 83 -0.86 13.88 -5.43
CA THR A 83 -2.29 14.14 -5.17
C THR A 83 -2.94 12.96 -4.43
N THR A 84 -2.71 11.72 -4.90
CA THR A 84 -3.26 10.54 -4.23
C THR A 84 -2.68 10.37 -2.83
N SER A 85 -1.39 10.70 -2.63
CA SER A 85 -0.75 10.58 -1.32
C SER A 85 -1.33 11.57 -0.32
N ILE A 86 -1.52 12.84 -0.69
CA ILE A 86 -2.08 13.86 0.19
C ILE A 86 -3.48 13.45 0.68
N ILE A 87 -4.31 12.96 -0.24
CA ILE A 87 -5.70 12.60 0.06
C ILE A 87 -5.77 11.31 0.90
N LEU A 88 -4.96 10.31 0.59
CA LEU A 88 -5.05 8.98 1.21
C LEU A 88 -4.19 8.82 2.47
N ASN A 89 -3.19 9.68 2.71
CA ASN A 89 -2.28 9.53 3.86
C ASN A 89 -3.01 9.50 5.22
N PRO A 90 -3.99 10.38 5.50
CA PRO A 90 -4.73 10.34 6.76
C PRO A 90 -5.44 8.99 6.98
N LEU A 91 -6.10 8.46 5.94
CA LEU A 91 -6.79 7.17 6.00
C LEU A 91 -5.81 6.01 6.21
N ASN A 92 -4.65 6.06 5.54
CA ASN A 92 -3.59 5.09 5.73
C ASN A 92 -3.07 5.10 7.17
N MET A 93 -2.80 6.27 7.74
CA MET A 93 -2.32 6.40 9.12
C MET A 93 -3.31 5.77 10.12
N ILE A 94 -4.61 6.06 9.97
CA ILE A 94 -5.65 5.48 10.82
C ILE A 94 -5.70 3.97 10.64
N LYS A 95 -5.72 3.47 9.39
CA LYS A 95 -5.73 2.04 9.07
C LYS A 95 -4.60 1.28 9.73
N TYR A 96 -3.36 1.76 9.56
CA TYR A 96 -2.17 1.07 10.09
C TYR A 96 -2.07 1.15 11.61
N ASN A 97 -2.60 2.20 12.23
CA ASN A 97 -2.75 2.23 13.68
C ASN A 97 -3.78 1.21 14.16
N SER A 98 -4.92 1.08 13.48
CA SER A 98 -5.92 0.04 13.77
C SER A 98 -5.35 -1.38 13.66
N TYR A 99 -4.41 -1.60 12.72
CA TYR A 99 -3.73 -2.89 12.55
C TYR A 99 -2.85 -3.27 13.74
N VAL A 100 -2.09 -2.31 14.29
CA VAL A 100 -1.21 -2.51 15.44
C VAL A 100 -2.00 -2.66 16.74
N GLU A 101 -2.96 -1.76 16.96
CA GLU A 101 -3.70 -1.68 18.23
C GLU A 101 -4.85 -2.69 18.34
N ASN A 102 -5.14 -3.44 17.27
CA ASN A 102 -6.29 -4.36 17.22
C ASN A 102 -7.61 -3.66 17.64
N SER A 103 -7.79 -2.41 17.20
CA SER A 103 -8.89 -1.54 17.59
C SER A 103 -9.76 -1.14 16.39
N SER A 104 -10.92 -0.57 16.66
CA SER A 104 -11.80 -0.01 15.63
C SER A 104 -11.18 1.24 14.98
N SER A 105 -11.61 1.57 13.77
CA SER A 105 -11.17 2.79 13.08
C SER A 105 -11.45 4.04 13.91
N TYR A 106 -12.61 4.11 14.56
CA TYR A 106 -12.98 5.23 15.43
C TYR A 106 -12.02 5.40 16.61
N ASN A 107 -11.75 4.32 17.35
CA ASN A 107 -10.83 4.37 18.48
C ASN A 107 -9.40 4.74 18.03
N SER A 108 -9.00 4.28 16.84
CA SER A 108 -7.71 4.65 16.25
C SER A 108 -7.65 6.14 15.90
N ILE A 109 -8.72 6.72 15.36
CA ILE A 109 -8.81 8.17 15.08
C ILE A 109 -8.62 8.96 16.38
N VAL A 110 -9.40 8.65 17.42
CA VAL A 110 -9.34 9.35 18.70
C VAL A 110 -7.93 9.26 19.31
N LYS A 111 -7.34 8.06 19.35
CA LYS A 111 -5.97 7.85 19.86
C LYS A 111 -4.92 8.65 19.09
N ILE A 112 -4.96 8.59 17.75
CA ILE A 112 -3.99 9.28 16.89
C ILE A 112 -4.14 10.80 17.02
N TYR A 113 -5.38 11.29 17.04
CA TYR A 113 -5.68 12.70 17.21
C TYR A 113 -5.19 13.21 18.57
N ASN A 114 -5.45 12.48 19.66
CA ASN A 114 -4.94 12.85 20.98
C ASN A 114 -3.41 12.83 21.05
N LYS A 115 -2.73 11.95 20.30
CA LYS A 115 -1.27 11.81 20.32
C LYS A 115 -0.54 12.84 19.46
N TYR A 116 -1.10 13.20 18.29
CA TYR A 116 -0.39 14.00 17.28
C TYR A 116 -1.15 15.25 16.81
N GLY A 117 -2.41 15.43 17.24
CA GLY A 117 -3.33 16.42 16.67
C GLY A 117 -3.45 16.25 15.15
N PHE A 118 -3.76 17.32 14.43
CA PHE A 118 -3.85 17.29 12.95
C PHE A 118 -2.54 16.93 12.23
N ARG A 119 -1.39 16.92 12.92
CA ARG A 119 -0.10 16.57 12.31
C ARG A 119 -0.03 15.10 11.88
N PHE A 120 -0.92 14.23 12.38
CA PHE A 120 -0.93 12.82 11.96
C PHE A 120 -1.09 12.66 10.45
N ALA A 121 -1.82 13.59 9.80
CA ALA A 121 -2.04 13.60 8.36
C ALA A 121 -0.77 13.79 7.53
N LYS A 122 0.32 14.30 8.13
CA LYS A 122 1.62 14.49 7.47
C LYS A 122 2.62 13.37 7.76
N ILE A 123 2.36 12.52 8.76
CA ILE A 123 3.30 11.47 9.16
C ILE A 123 3.51 10.52 7.97
N GLY A 124 4.76 10.33 7.54
CA GLY A 124 5.13 9.36 6.51
C GLY A 124 4.75 9.75 5.08
N ILE A 125 4.19 10.95 4.87
CA ILE A 125 3.73 11.40 3.55
C ILE A 125 4.87 11.48 2.53
N GLU A 126 6.08 11.84 2.95
CA GLU A 126 7.22 11.98 2.04
C GLU A 126 7.64 10.60 1.50
N SER A 127 7.77 9.62 2.39
CA SER A 127 8.04 8.23 1.99
C SER A 127 6.92 7.63 1.15
N LEU A 128 5.67 8.07 1.37
CA LEU A 128 4.51 7.64 0.60
C LEU A 128 4.59 8.17 -0.85
N ILE A 129 4.87 9.47 -1.02
CA ILE A 129 5.00 10.13 -2.32
C ILE A 129 6.16 9.52 -3.13
N ILE A 130 7.34 9.36 -2.53
CA ILE A 130 8.52 8.81 -3.22
C ILE A 130 8.25 7.37 -3.68
N ARG A 131 7.63 6.57 -2.80
CA ARG A 131 7.26 5.17 -3.09
C ARG A 131 6.31 5.08 -4.27
N ASP A 132 5.25 5.90 -4.28
CA ASP A 132 4.26 5.91 -5.36
C ASP A 132 4.83 6.50 -6.66
N PHE A 133 5.71 7.49 -6.58
CA PHE A 133 6.40 8.06 -7.73
C PHE A 133 7.28 7.02 -8.43
N ILE A 134 8.16 6.34 -7.70
CA ILE A 134 9.01 5.28 -8.25
C ILE A 134 8.17 4.17 -8.86
N PHE A 135 7.10 3.76 -8.15
CA PHE A 135 6.18 2.74 -8.64
C PHE A 135 5.54 3.16 -9.98
N ASN A 136 4.99 4.37 -10.05
CA ASN A 136 4.31 4.89 -11.24
C ASN A 136 5.27 5.11 -12.41
N VAL A 137 6.51 5.59 -12.18
CA VAL A 137 7.52 5.74 -13.24
C VAL A 137 7.87 4.40 -13.86
N ILE A 138 8.06 3.34 -13.07
CA ILE A 138 8.34 2.00 -13.58
C ILE A 138 7.10 1.44 -14.30
N TYR A 139 5.92 1.58 -13.68
CA TYR A 139 4.68 1.08 -14.26
C TYR A 139 4.36 1.73 -15.60
N LEU A 140 4.40 3.06 -15.71
CA LEU A 140 4.07 3.79 -16.94
C LEU A 140 5.11 3.58 -18.06
N ASN A 141 6.40 3.43 -17.72
CA ASN A 141 7.44 3.21 -18.74
C ASN A 141 7.39 1.81 -19.35
N TYR A 142 7.09 0.78 -18.53
CA TYR A 142 7.25 -0.61 -18.94
C TYR A 142 5.94 -1.37 -19.16
N LYS A 143 4.80 -0.83 -18.73
CA LYS A 143 3.49 -1.44 -19.01
C LYS A 143 3.27 -1.50 -20.52
N LYS A 144 2.70 -2.62 -20.98
CA LYS A 144 2.23 -2.78 -22.37
C LYS A 144 0.72 -2.58 -22.44
N ASP A 145 0.27 -1.84 -23.46
CA ASP A 145 -1.14 -1.55 -23.71
C ASP A 145 -1.92 -2.75 -24.26
N ASN A 146 -1.22 -3.76 -24.81
CA ASN A 146 -1.83 -4.99 -25.33
C ASN A 146 -2.44 -5.90 -24.25
N ASN A 147 -2.64 -5.39 -23.03
CA ASN A 147 -3.14 -6.13 -21.86
C ASN A 147 -2.43 -7.47 -21.61
N ASN A 148 -1.15 -7.58 -22.00
CA ASN A 148 -0.35 -8.76 -21.70
C ASN A 148 -0.17 -8.87 -20.18
N LEU A 149 -1.02 -9.69 -19.58
CA LEU A 149 -1.20 -9.76 -18.14
C LEU A 149 0.08 -10.23 -17.46
N VAL A 150 0.75 -11.23 -18.03
CA VAL A 150 2.00 -11.78 -17.48
C VAL A 150 3.09 -10.71 -17.46
N HIS A 151 3.25 -9.97 -18.57
CA HIS A 151 4.19 -8.86 -18.66
C HIS A 151 3.87 -7.76 -17.65
N ASN A 152 2.61 -7.32 -17.59
CA ASN A 152 2.17 -6.25 -16.69
C ASN A 152 2.30 -6.66 -15.21
N CYS A 153 2.04 -7.93 -14.87
CA CYS A 153 2.32 -8.48 -13.54
C CYS A 153 3.82 -8.50 -13.21
N GLY A 154 4.68 -8.82 -14.19
CA GLY A 154 6.14 -8.72 -14.05
C GLY A 154 6.61 -7.28 -13.78
N VAL A 155 6.05 -6.31 -14.50
CA VAL A 155 6.34 -4.87 -14.28
C VAL A 155 5.88 -4.42 -12.89
N ILE A 156 4.70 -4.83 -12.45
CA ILE A 156 4.19 -4.53 -11.10
C ILE A 156 5.10 -5.16 -10.04
N CYS A 157 5.53 -6.40 -10.24
CA CYS A 157 6.47 -7.08 -9.35
C CYS A 157 7.78 -6.29 -9.22
N LEU A 158 8.36 -5.87 -10.35
CA LEU A 158 9.55 -5.04 -10.38
C LEU A 158 9.34 -3.71 -9.65
N ALA A 159 8.26 -3.00 -9.96
CA ALA A 159 7.90 -1.73 -9.34
C ALA A 159 7.72 -1.86 -7.82
N SER A 160 7.09 -2.94 -7.35
CA SER A 160 6.93 -3.26 -5.92
C SER A 160 8.26 -3.53 -5.23
N VAL A 161 9.17 -4.26 -5.87
CA VAL A 161 10.50 -4.56 -5.30
C VAL A 161 11.36 -3.30 -5.23
N VAL A 162 11.41 -2.50 -6.29
CA VAL A 162 12.24 -1.28 -6.30
C VAL A 162 11.71 -0.23 -5.31
N SER A 163 10.39 -0.13 -5.14
CA SER A 163 9.76 0.81 -4.21
C SER A 163 9.68 0.30 -2.75
N SER A 164 10.05 -0.95 -2.48
CA SER A 164 9.91 -1.60 -1.17
C SER A 164 10.68 -0.95 -0.01
N PRO A 165 11.88 -0.35 -0.20
CA PRO A 165 12.57 0.32 0.91
C PRO A 165 11.78 1.50 1.47
N PHE A 166 11.17 2.30 0.60
CA PHE A 166 10.31 3.41 1.01
C PHE A 166 9.01 2.93 1.63
N HIS A 167 8.49 1.79 1.18
CA HIS A 167 7.36 1.12 1.82
C HIS A 167 7.68 0.71 3.28
N TYR A 168 8.86 0.15 3.53
CA TYR A 168 9.32 -0.17 4.89
C TYR A 168 9.43 1.08 5.77
N ILE A 169 10.10 2.13 5.25
CA ILE A 169 10.25 3.39 5.96
C ILE A 169 8.89 3.97 6.35
N ARG A 170 7.95 4.03 5.41
CA ARG A 170 6.59 4.50 5.63
C ARG A 170 5.89 3.70 6.73
N ASN A 171 5.98 2.38 6.69
CA ASN A 171 5.37 1.52 7.70
C ASN A 171 5.94 1.78 9.11
N MET A 172 7.26 1.97 9.22
CA MET A 172 7.90 2.33 10.49
C MET A 172 7.54 3.74 10.97
N LYS A 173 7.30 4.68 10.04
CA LYS A 173 6.77 6.02 10.35
C LYS A 173 5.35 5.94 10.90
N TYR A 174 4.46 5.13 10.32
CA TYR A 174 3.10 4.97 10.84
C TYR A 174 3.06 4.27 12.20
N TYR A 175 3.98 3.33 12.44
CA TYR A 175 4.03 2.61 13.71
C TYR A 175 4.46 3.50 14.88
N ASN A 176 5.57 4.22 14.75
CA ASN A 176 6.18 4.95 15.88
C ASN A 176 6.60 6.40 15.58
N ASN A 177 6.34 6.92 14.38
CA ASN A 177 6.76 8.26 13.93
C ASN A 177 8.24 8.59 14.19
N LYS A 178 9.13 7.58 14.13
CA LYS A 178 10.58 7.78 14.32
C LYS A 178 11.17 8.67 13.21
N SER A 179 12.35 9.23 13.43
CA SER A 179 13.06 9.96 12.37
C SER A 179 13.51 9.00 11.26
N TYR A 180 13.56 9.49 10.02
CA TYR A 180 14.05 8.71 8.87
C TYR A 180 15.44 8.13 9.13
N TYR A 181 16.34 8.94 9.69
CA TYR A 181 17.68 8.51 10.09
C TYR A 181 17.65 7.35 11.11
N SER A 182 16.80 7.44 12.14
CA SER A 182 16.68 6.35 13.14
C SER A 182 16.18 5.05 12.52
N ILE A 183 15.22 5.13 11.58
CA ILE A 183 14.70 3.95 10.88
C ILE A 183 15.80 3.28 10.06
N CYS A 184 16.53 4.05 9.25
CA CYS A 184 17.62 3.53 8.42
C CYS A 184 18.79 3.00 9.27
N LYS A 185 19.18 3.73 10.33
CA LYS A 185 20.23 3.31 11.26
C LYS A 185 19.89 1.99 11.95
N ASN A 186 18.66 1.85 12.47
CA ASN A 186 18.22 0.62 13.11
C ASN A 186 18.20 -0.54 12.13
N LEU A 187 17.71 -0.32 10.90
CA LEU A 187 17.73 -1.35 9.84
C LEU A 187 19.17 -1.83 9.57
N ILE A 188 20.13 -0.92 9.40
CA ILE A 188 21.53 -1.27 9.16
C ILE A 188 22.13 -2.04 10.34
N ILE A 189 21.84 -1.62 11.57
CA ILE A 189 22.30 -2.31 12.79
C ILE A 189 21.74 -3.73 12.84
N ASP A 190 20.44 -3.90 12.60
CA ASP A 190 19.78 -5.21 12.67
C ASP A 190 20.24 -6.14 11.54
N VAL A 191 20.49 -5.61 10.34
CA VAL A 191 21.12 -6.34 9.23
C VAL A 191 22.52 -6.81 9.61
N LYS A 192 23.33 -5.95 10.25
CA LYS A 192 24.70 -6.32 10.68
C LYS A 192 24.71 -7.40 11.76
N LYS A 193 23.72 -7.41 12.66
CA LYS A 193 23.59 -8.39 13.74
C LYS A 193 23.09 -9.76 13.25
N THR A 194 22.43 -9.83 12.10
CA THR A 194 21.76 -11.05 11.63
C THR A 194 22.67 -11.87 10.71
N ASN A 195 22.82 -13.18 10.98
CA ASN A 195 23.61 -14.09 10.13
C ASN A 195 22.99 -14.24 8.72
N LYS A 196 21.66 -14.24 8.59
CA LYS A 196 20.93 -14.33 7.32
C LYS A 196 20.50 -12.95 6.80
N LYS A 197 21.47 -12.14 6.37
CA LYS A 197 21.28 -10.73 5.96
C LYS A 197 20.20 -10.55 4.88
N PHE A 198 20.27 -11.34 3.81
CA PHE A 198 19.30 -11.24 2.70
C PHE A 198 17.88 -11.58 3.14
N ASN A 199 17.68 -12.68 3.87
CA ASN A 199 16.35 -13.07 4.36
C ASN A 199 15.76 -12.00 5.28
N PHE A 200 16.59 -11.35 6.09
CA PHE A 200 16.14 -10.24 6.93
C PHE A 200 15.68 -9.04 6.08
N ILE A 201 16.46 -8.62 5.09
CA ILE A 201 16.10 -7.50 4.20
C ILE A 201 14.82 -7.82 3.43
N PHE A 202 14.72 -9.00 2.83
CA PHE A 202 13.53 -9.42 2.08
C PHE A 202 12.28 -9.39 2.97
N LYS A 203 12.38 -9.89 4.19
CA LYS A 203 11.30 -9.83 5.17
C LYS A 203 10.93 -8.39 5.53
N GLN A 204 11.91 -7.53 5.86
CA GLN A 204 11.63 -6.15 6.26
C GLN A 204 11.00 -5.33 5.13
N PHE A 205 11.44 -5.58 3.91
CA PHE A 205 10.87 -4.95 2.72
C PHE A 205 9.59 -5.62 2.24
N ALA A 206 9.12 -6.67 2.92
CA ALA A 206 7.99 -7.50 2.52
C ALA A 206 8.11 -8.05 1.08
N ILE A 207 9.33 -8.23 0.59
CA ILE A 207 9.63 -8.87 -0.70
C ILE A 207 9.27 -10.35 -0.56
N GLY A 208 8.47 -10.86 -1.50
CA GLY A 208 7.83 -12.17 -1.39
C GLY A 208 6.35 -12.01 -1.13
N TYR A 209 5.90 -12.09 0.13
CA TYR A 209 4.47 -12.01 0.46
C TYR A 209 3.79 -10.71 0.02
N GLY A 210 4.44 -9.55 0.20
CA GLY A 210 3.88 -8.26 -0.21
C GLY A 210 3.81 -8.11 -1.74
N THR A 211 4.82 -8.61 -2.44
CA THR A 211 4.85 -8.64 -3.91
C THR A 211 3.80 -9.60 -4.46
N ALA A 212 3.74 -10.83 -3.94
CA ALA A 212 2.75 -11.84 -4.32
C ALA A 212 1.32 -11.33 -4.09
N ARG A 213 1.06 -10.69 -2.94
CA ARG A 213 -0.20 -10.04 -2.62
C ARG A 213 -0.57 -8.94 -3.63
N THR A 214 0.41 -8.13 -4.04
CA THR A 214 0.20 -7.06 -5.03
C THR A 214 -0.17 -7.64 -6.40
N VAL A 215 0.59 -8.65 -6.87
CA VAL A 215 0.33 -9.33 -8.15
C VAL A 215 -1.02 -10.05 -8.12
N ALA A 216 -1.31 -10.82 -7.07
CA ALA A 216 -2.59 -11.48 -6.90
C ALA A 216 -3.75 -10.48 -6.92
N GLY A 217 -3.61 -9.35 -6.23
CA GLY A 217 -4.61 -8.29 -6.22
C GLY A 217 -4.83 -7.62 -7.57
N VAL A 218 -3.84 -7.58 -8.46
CA VAL A 218 -4.03 -7.07 -9.82
C VAL A 218 -4.73 -8.12 -10.68
N TYR A 219 -4.27 -9.37 -10.62
CA TYR A 219 -4.83 -10.47 -11.39
C TYR A 219 -6.30 -10.73 -11.06
N THR A 220 -6.62 -10.91 -9.77
CA THR A 220 -8.00 -11.14 -9.34
C THR A 220 -8.90 -9.96 -9.66
N GLY A 221 -8.36 -8.74 -9.62
CA GLY A 221 -9.14 -7.52 -9.90
C GLY A 221 -9.52 -7.40 -11.35
N GLN A 222 -8.59 -7.74 -12.23
CA GLN A 222 -8.85 -7.74 -13.67
C GLN A 222 -9.89 -8.79 -14.03
N ILE A 223 -9.77 -10.02 -13.50
CA ILE A 223 -10.76 -11.09 -13.71
C ILE A 223 -12.13 -10.68 -13.19
N MET A 224 -12.21 -10.19 -11.95
CA MET A 224 -13.48 -9.76 -11.38
C MET A 224 -14.11 -8.62 -12.19
N TYR A 225 -13.30 -7.66 -12.64
CA TYR A 225 -13.78 -6.56 -13.47
C TYR A 225 -14.31 -7.05 -14.82
N SER A 226 -13.59 -7.94 -15.52
CA SER A 226 -14.05 -8.47 -16.81
C SER A 226 -15.32 -9.30 -16.66
N THR A 227 -15.38 -10.22 -15.69
CA THR A 227 -16.55 -11.07 -15.45
C THR A 227 -17.78 -10.25 -15.07
N LEU A 228 -17.64 -9.23 -14.19
CA LEU A 228 -18.77 -8.37 -13.84
C LEU A 228 -19.23 -7.51 -15.03
N LYS A 229 -18.31 -7.08 -15.89
CA LYS A 229 -18.65 -6.33 -17.09
C LYS A 229 -19.40 -7.20 -18.11
N GLU A 230 -19.03 -8.47 -18.26
CA GLU A 230 -19.72 -9.46 -19.09
C GLU A 230 -21.12 -9.82 -18.58
N ILE A 231 -21.35 -9.85 -17.27
CA ILE A 231 -22.67 -10.17 -16.69
C ILE A 231 -23.66 -9.01 -16.83
N ILE A 232 -23.17 -7.78 -16.83
CA ILE A 232 -23.98 -6.56 -16.83
C ILE A 232 -24.33 -6.10 -18.26
N HIS A 233 -23.61 -6.58 -19.27
CA HIS A 233 -23.86 -6.36 -20.69
C HIS A 233 -24.60 -7.54 -21.32
#